data_AF-M5BN96-F1
#
_entry.id   AF-M5BN96-F1
#
_cell.length_a   1.000
_cell.length_b   1.000
_cell.length_c   1.000
_cell.angle_alpha   90.00
_cell.angle_beta   90.00
_cell.angle_gamma   90.00
#
_symmetry.space_group_name_H-M   'P 1'
#
loop_
_entity.id
_entity.type
_entity.pdbx_description
1 polymer ?
#
loop_
_entity_poly.entity_id
_entity_poly.type
_entity_poly.pdbx_seq_one_letter_code
_entity_poly.pdbx_strand_id
1 'polypeptide(L)' 'MEHLKLFVSRINIPKVLKAAEQAHLWPELVYLYVKYDEYDNAALAMMEHSSDAWEHNQFKEIVVKVANVEM' A
#
# COMPACT_ATOMS: atom_id res chain seq x y z
N MET A 1 2.90 -5.76 -10.29
CA MET A 1 1.85 -6.32 -9.42
C MET A 1 1.78 -7.86 -9.38
N GLU A 2 1.79 -8.59 -10.51
CA GLU A 2 1.57 -10.07 -10.54
C GLU A 2 2.55 -10.88 -9.67
N HIS A 3 3.85 -10.57 -9.74
CA HIS A 3 4.87 -11.25 -8.95
C HIS A 3 4.63 -11.08 -7.43
N LEU A 4 4.27 -9.87 -6.99
CA LEU A 4 3.96 -9.62 -5.58
C LEU A 4 2.72 -10.40 -5.15
N LYS A 5 1.66 -10.46 -5.97
CA LYS A 5 0.45 -11.23 -5.66
C LYS A 5 0.72 -12.72 -5.43
N LEU A 6 1.71 -13.29 -6.11
CA LEU A 6 2.09 -14.70 -5.97
C LEU A 6 3.05 -14.98 -4.80
N PHE A 7 3.96 -14.04 -4.51
CA PHE A 7 5.09 -14.29 -3.62
C PHE A 7 5.12 -13.44 -2.35
N VAL A 8 4.12 -12.58 -2.08
CA VAL A 8 4.13 -11.67 -0.93
C VAL A 8 4.33 -12.38 0.42
N SER A 9 3.85 -13.62 0.57
CA SER A 9 4.03 -14.41 1.80
C SER A 9 5.45 -14.96 2.00
N ARG A 10 6.32 -14.84 0.98
CA ARG A 10 7.68 -15.41 0.96
C ARG A 10 8.78 -14.36 0.77
N ILE A 11 8.45 -13.08 0.86
CA ILE A 11 9.40 -11.97 0.70
C ILE A 11 9.60 -11.20 2.01
N ASN A 12 10.72 -10.51 2.11
CA ASN A 12 10.94 -9.53 3.17
C ASN A 12 10.20 -8.23 2.82
N ILE A 13 8.97 -8.08 3.33
CA ILE A 13 8.09 -6.95 3.01
C ILE A 13 8.75 -5.59 3.32
N PRO A 14 9.37 -5.34 4.50
CA PRO A 14 10.03 -4.05 4.78
C PRO A 14 11.11 -3.67 3.77
N LYS A 15 11.89 -4.65 3.28
CA LYS A 15 12.92 -4.39 2.25
C LYS A 15 12.29 -4.03 0.91
N VAL A 16 11.19 -4.70 0.55
CA VAL A 16 10.50 -4.48 -0.73
C VAL A 16 9.71 -3.18 -0.71
N LEU A 17 9.14 -2.77 0.43
CA LEU A 17 8.51 -1.45 0.61
C LEU A 17 9.46 -0.31 0.23
N LYS A 18 10.68 -0.30 0.79
CA LYS A 18 11.71 0.70 0.46
C LYS A 18 12.08 0.70 -1.02
N ALA A 19 12.17 -0.48 -1.63
CA ALA A 19 12.48 -0.60 -3.06
C ALA A 19 11.32 -0.11 -3.94
N ALA A 20 10.07 -0.40 -3.57
CA ALA A 20 8.87 0.04 -4.27
C ALA A 20 8.69 1.57 -4.18
N GLU A 21 8.99 2.16 -3.03
CA GLU A 21 8.98 3.61 -2.80
C GLU A 21 10.02 4.32 -3.67
N GLN A 22 11.27 3.84 -3.66
CA GLN A 22 12.35 4.39 -4.50
C GLN A 22 12.08 4.27 -6.00
N ALA A 23 11.33 3.25 -6.40
CA ALA A 23 10.95 3.01 -7.79
C ALA A 23 9.62 3.68 -8.18
N HIS A 24 8.98 4.42 -7.27
CA HIS A 24 7.68 5.07 -7.48
C HIS A 24 6.58 4.10 -7.93
N LEU A 25 6.61 2.87 -7.42
CA LEU A 25 5.61 1.83 -7.71
C LEU A 25 4.45 1.93 -6.71
N TRP A 26 3.68 3.01 -6.80
CA TRP A 26 2.63 3.35 -5.82
C TRP A 26 1.53 2.29 -5.67
N PRO A 27 1.00 1.67 -6.74
CA PRO A 27 0.00 0.60 -6.60
C PRO A 27 0.56 -0.62 -5.87
N GLU A 28 1.79 -1.02 -6.19
CA GLU A 28 2.50 -2.10 -5.51
C GLU A 28 2.81 -1.75 -4.05
N LEU A 29 3.18 -0.50 -3.77
CA LEU A 29 3.49 -0.02 -2.43
C LEU A 29 2.25 -0.03 -1.53
N VAL A 30 1.11 0.45 -2.02
CA VAL A 30 -0.19 0.35 -1.33
C VAL A 30 -0.56 -1.11 -1.08
N TYR A 31 -0.38 -1.99 -2.07
CA TYR A 31 -0.61 -3.42 -1.89
C TYR A 31 0.26 -4.02 -0.78
N LEU A 32 1.54 -3.65 -0.72
CA LEU A 32 2.47 -4.12 0.31
C LEU A 32 2.11 -3.59 1.70
N TYR A 33 1.71 -2.32 1.83
CA TYR A 33 1.25 -1.76 3.10
C TYR A 33 0.00 -2.48 3.62
N VAL A 34 -0.99 -2.72 2.77
CA VAL A 34 -2.19 -3.49 3.15
C VAL A 34 -1.82 -4.91 3.58
N LYS A 35 -0.83 -5.55 2.94
CA LYS A 35 -0.36 -6.90 3.33
C LYS A 35 0.49 -6.93 4.59
N TYR A 36 1.00 -5.77 5.01
CA TYR A 36 1.77 -5.62 6.24
C TYR A 36 0.93 -5.02 7.38
N ASP A 37 -0.39 -4.91 7.19
CA ASP A 37 -1.34 -4.27 8.11
C ASP A 37 -1.02 -2.80 8.46
N GLU A 38 -0.26 -2.12 7.60
CA GLU A 38 0.08 -0.70 7.69
C GLU A 38 -0.96 0.17 6.97
N TYR A 39 -2.23 0.09 7.41
CA TYR A 39 -3.36 0.75 6.73
C TYR A 39 -3.24 2.28 6.71
N ASP A 40 -2.67 2.86 7.77
CA ASP A 40 -2.31 4.26 7.90
C ASP A 40 -1.44 4.73 6.73
N ASN A 41 -0.34 4.01 6.48
CA ASN A 41 0.59 4.30 5.40
C ASN A 41 -0.01 4.01 4.02
N ALA A 42 -0.87 2.98 3.91
CA ALA A 42 -1.60 2.69 2.68
C ALA A 42 -2.54 3.83 2.29
N ALA A 43 -3.31 4.38 3.25
CA ALA A 43 -4.23 5.47 3.01
C ALA A 43 -3.50 6.75 2.58
N LEU A 44 -2.42 7.11 3.30
CA LEU A 44 -1.58 8.26 2.97
C LEU A 44 -0.99 8.14 1.56
N ALA A 45 -0.40 6.99 1.22
CA ALA A 45 0.18 6.76 -0.11
C ALA A 45 -0.87 6.87 -1.23
N MET A 46 -2.11 6.40 -1.01
CA MET A 46 -3.20 6.56 -1.98
C MET A 46 -3.67 8.01 -2.11
N MET A 47 -3.61 8.81 -1.05
CA MET A 47 -3.99 10.22 -1.07
C MET A 47 -2.94 11.08 -1.78
N GLU A 48 -1.67 10.91 -1.42
CA GLU A 48 -0.54 11.68 -1.98
C GLU A 48 -0.23 11.30 -3.44
N HIS A 49 -0.45 10.03 -3.81
CA HIS A 49 -0.16 9.50 -5.15
C HIS A 49 -1.43 9.01 -5.87
N SER A 50 -2.53 9.74 -5.70
CA SER A 50 -3.84 9.40 -6.24
C SER A 50 -3.90 9.27 -7.75
N SER A 51 -3.02 9.93 -8.51
CA SER A 51 -2.95 9.78 -9.97
C SER A 51 -2.67 8.35 -10.43
N ASP A 52 -1.89 7.60 -9.64
CA ASP A 52 -1.39 6.28 -10.01
C ASP A 52 -1.98 5.16 -9.15
N ALA A 53 -2.25 5.43 -7.87
CA ALA A 53 -2.63 4.41 -6.88
C ALA A 53 -4.11 4.40 -6.48
N TRP A 54 -4.92 5.35 -6.96
CA TRP A 54 -6.31 5.47 -6.52
C TRP A 54 -7.21 4.35 -7.07
N GLU A 55 -7.86 3.63 -6.16
CA GLU A 55 -9.00 2.75 -6.47
C GLU A 55 -10.07 2.95 -5.40
N HIS A 56 -11.27 3.34 -5.83
CA HIS A 56 -12.31 3.85 -4.93
C HIS A 56 -12.79 2.79 -3.93
N ASN A 57 -13.00 1.54 -4.36
CA ASN A 57 -13.51 0.50 -3.46
C ASN A 57 -12.45 0.07 -2.45
N GLN A 58 -11.22 -0.10 -2.92
CA GLN A 58 -10.07 -0.42 -2.09
C GLN A 58 -9.82 0.67 -1.04
N PHE A 59 -9.89 1.95 -1.42
CA PHE A 59 -9.73 3.05 -0.47
C PHE A 59 -10.78 2.99 0.65
N LYS A 60 -12.05 2.69 0.31
CA LYS A 60 -13.11 2.53 1.31
C LYS A 60 -12.84 1.37 2.28
N GLU A 61 -12.21 0.29 1.83
CA GLU A 61 -11.83 -0.83 2.68
C GLU A 61 -10.61 -0.54 3.57
N ILE A 62 -9.70 0.32 3.10
CA ILE A 62 -8.49 0.71 3.83
C ILE A 62 -8.81 1.76 4.90
N VAL A 63 -9.56 2.80 4.55
CA VAL A 63 -9.80 3.96 5.42
C VAL A 63 -10.50 3.60 6.73
N VAL A 64 -11.34 2.56 6.72
CA VAL A 64 -12.03 2.07 7.94
C VAL A 64 -11.13 1.28 8.89
N LYS A 65 -9.91 0.93 8.46
CA LYS A 65 -8.92 0.17 9.24
C LYS A 65 -7.76 1.04 9.74
N VAL A 66 -7.74 2.31 9.35
CA VAL A 66 -6.77 3.31 9.81
C VAL A 66 -6.94 3.50 11.32
N ALA A 67 -5.83 3.43 12.06
CA ALA A 67 -5.84 3.60 13.52
C ALA A 67 -5.81 5.07 13.90
N ASN A 68 -5.13 5.90 13.10
CA ASN A 68 -5.06 7.34 13.32
C ASN A 68 -6.22 8.07 12.62
N VAL A 69 -7.24 8.44 13.39
CA VAL A 69 -8.44 9.13 12.87
C VAL A 69 -8.17 10.60 12.51
N GLU A 70 -7.02 11.17 12.90
CA GLU A 70 -6.65 12.56 12.58
C GLU A 70 -5.98 12.74 11.20
N MET A 71 -5.87 11.66 10.41
CA MET A 71 -5.35 11.73 9.04
C MET A 71 -6.17 12.65 8.12
#